data_AF-A0A4Y5MXC7-F1
#
_entry.id   AF-A0A4Y5MXC7-F1
#
_cell.length_a   1.000
_cell.length_b   1.000
_cell.length_c   1.000
_cell.angle_alpha   90.00
_cell.angle_beta   90.00
_cell.angle_gamma   90.00
#
_symmetry.space_group_name_H-M   'P 1'
#
loop_
_entity.id
_entity.type
_entity.pdbx_description
1 polymer ?
#
loop_
_entity_poly.entity_id
_entity_poly.type
_entity_poly.pdbx_seq_one_letter_code
_entity_poly.pdbx_strand_id
1 'polypeptide(L)'
;YPVEHVGVFTPKSRNLDSLSAGQVGFIIAGIKELTAAKVGDTVTHATKAAAEPLPGFKEVKPQVFAGLYPVEANQYDALRESLEKLKLNDAALQYEPEVSQALGFGFRCGFLGLLHMEIVQERLEREFDMDLITTAPTVVYQVVQSDGSTIMVENPAKMPEPGRIAKVREPIVTVNLYMPQDYVGSVITLCEQKRGSQIN
;
A
#
# COMPACT_ATOMS: atom_id res chain seq x y z
N TYR A 1 8.10 7.61 -23.99
CA TYR A 1 7.47 8.94 -23.97
C TYR A 1 8.47 9.98 -24.46
N PRO A 2 8.04 11.00 -25.23
CA PRO A 2 8.91 12.14 -25.51
C PRO A 2 9.18 12.90 -24.21
N VAL A 3 10.43 13.30 -24.00
CA VAL A 3 10.86 14.11 -22.86
C VAL A 3 10.72 15.57 -23.24
N GLU A 4 10.00 16.35 -22.42
CA GLU A 4 9.79 17.79 -22.63
C GLU A 4 10.86 18.60 -21.91
N HIS A 5 11.09 18.29 -20.63
CA HIS A 5 12.08 18.97 -19.80
C HIS A 5 12.80 18.01 -18.85
N VAL A 6 14.05 18.34 -18.55
CA VAL A 6 14.83 17.72 -17.47
C VAL A 6 15.43 18.79 -16.58
N GLY A 7 15.70 18.46 -15.32
CA GLY A 7 16.24 19.45 -14.39
C GLY A 7 16.64 18.87 -13.05
N VAL A 8 17.06 19.75 -12.15
CA VAL A 8 17.47 19.43 -10.79
C VAL A 8 16.78 20.33 -9.78
N PHE A 9 16.64 19.85 -8.53
CA PHE A 9 16.12 20.64 -7.42
C PHE A 9 17.27 21.24 -6.63
N THR A 10 17.34 22.59 -6.55
CA THR A 10 18.40 23.30 -5.83
C THR A 10 17.92 24.58 -5.12
N PRO A 11 17.11 24.52 -4.05
CA PRO A 11 15.92 23.70 -3.77
C PRO A 11 14.71 24.05 -4.67
N LYS A 12 14.76 25.18 -5.40
CA LYS A 12 13.81 25.47 -6.49
C LYS A 12 14.13 24.61 -7.70
N SER A 13 13.13 24.35 -8.53
CA SER A 13 13.30 23.64 -9.80
C SER A 13 14.14 24.46 -10.76
N ARG A 14 15.22 23.87 -11.28
CA ARG A 14 16.05 24.47 -12.34
C ARG A 14 16.13 23.51 -13.52
N ASN A 15 15.72 23.98 -14.69
CA ASN A 15 15.84 23.22 -15.93
C ASN A 15 17.32 23.10 -16.34
N LEU A 16 17.67 21.95 -16.90
CA LEU A 16 18.97 21.66 -17.49
C LEU A 16 18.78 21.15 -18.92
N ASP A 17 19.82 21.25 -19.74
CA ASP A 17 19.80 20.73 -21.10
C ASP A 17 19.91 19.19 -21.13
N SER A 18 20.58 18.60 -20.13
CA SER A 18 20.69 17.15 -19.98
C SER A 18 20.94 16.74 -18.52
N LEU A 19 20.62 15.47 -18.22
CA LEU A 19 21.04 14.77 -17.00
C LEU A 19 22.06 13.70 -17.39
N SER A 20 23.22 13.74 -16.75
CA SER A 20 24.33 12.82 -16.96
C SER A 20 24.41 11.76 -15.86
N ALA A 21 25.19 10.71 -16.10
CA ALA A 21 25.40 9.64 -15.14
C ALA A 21 25.87 10.17 -13.77
N GLY A 22 25.22 9.70 -12.71
CA GLY A 22 25.50 10.11 -11.32
C GLY A 22 24.73 11.34 -10.84
N GLN A 23 23.95 12.00 -11.71
CA GLN A 23 23.12 13.14 -11.31
C GLN A 23 21.72 12.69 -10.84
N VAL A 24 21.17 13.41 -9.87
CA VAL A 24 19.81 13.23 -9.35
C VAL A 24 18.97 14.43 -9.75
N GLY A 25 17.82 14.19 -10.37
CA GLY A 25 16.98 15.23 -10.94
C GLY A 25 15.56 14.75 -11.22
N PHE A 26 14.83 15.51 -12.03
CA PHE A 26 13.48 15.18 -12.48
C PHE A 26 13.41 15.15 -14.01
N ILE A 27 12.42 14.40 -14.52
CA ILE A 27 12.11 14.28 -15.94
C ILE A 27 10.62 14.61 -16.09
N ILE A 28 10.30 15.56 -16.96
CA ILE A 28 8.92 15.85 -17.36
C ILE A 28 8.73 15.22 -18.74
N ALA A 29 7.87 14.21 -18.76
CA ALA A 29 7.33 13.60 -19.96
C ALA A 29 5.81 13.59 -19.79
N GLY A 30 5.03 13.70 -20.87
CA GLY A 30 3.55 13.74 -20.85
C GLY A 30 2.87 12.44 -20.37
N ILE A 31 3.35 11.86 -19.27
CA ILE A 31 2.85 10.68 -18.59
C ILE A 31 1.67 11.13 -17.74
N LYS A 32 0.47 10.69 -18.12
CA LYS A 32 -0.77 11.07 -17.42
C LYS A 32 -1.12 10.14 -16.27
N GLU A 33 -0.67 8.89 -16.35
CA GLU A 33 -1.00 7.85 -15.37
C GLU A 33 0.21 7.55 -14.49
N LEU A 34 0.05 7.72 -13.18
CA LEU A 34 1.09 7.44 -12.19
C LEU A 34 1.57 5.97 -12.24
N THR A 35 0.67 5.07 -12.63
CA THR A 35 0.94 3.63 -12.83
C THR A 35 1.99 3.34 -13.89
N ALA A 36 2.21 4.26 -14.83
CA ALA A 36 3.23 4.14 -15.88
C ALA A 36 4.63 4.60 -15.42
N ALA A 37 4.75 5.23 -14.25
CA ALA A 37 6.00 5.71 -13.67
C ALA A 37 6.15 5.22 -12.23
N LYS A 38 6.36 3.91 -12.05
CA LYS A 38 6.45 3.28 -10.72
C LYS A 38 7.78 3.64 -10.03
N VAL A 39 7.73 3.86 -8.73
CA VAL A 39 8.91 4.17 -7.91
C VAL A 39 9.87 3.00 -7.92
N GLY A 40 11.11 3.23 -8.37
CA GLY A 40 12.15 2.21 -8.48
C GLY A 40 12.26 1.55 -9.86
N ASP A 41 11.42 1.93 -10.83
CA ASP A 41 11.52 1.46 -12.21
C ASP A 41 12.70 2.11 -12.96
N THR A 42 13.11 1.52 -14.09
CA THR A 42 14.25 1.98 -14.89
C THR A 42 13.78 2.67 -16.18
N VAL A 43 14.12 3.95 -16.32
CA VAL A 43 13.89 4.71 -17.57
C VAL A 43 15.09 4.55 -18.51
N THR A 44 14.84 4.19 -19.77
CA THR A 44 15.88 4.07 -20.80
C THR A 44 15.41 4.65 -22.14
N HIS A 45 16.32 4.81 -23.10
CA HIS A 45 15.99 5.29 -24.43
C HIS A 45 15.24 4.23 -25.25
N ALA A 46 14.23 4.64 -26.02
CA ALA A 46 13.46 3.72 -26.85
C ALA A 46 14.28 3.11 -28.00
N THR A 47 15.19 3.88 -28.61
CA THR A 47 16.02 3.44 -29.75
C THR A 47 17.31 2.73 -29.33
N LYS A 48 17.77 2.96 -28.09
CA LYS A 48 18.97 2.37 -27.52
C LYS A 48 18.68 1.95 -26.08
N ALA A 49 17.84 0.94 -25.95
CA ALA A 49 17.44 0.42 -24.65
C ALA A 49 18.65 -0.16 -23.91
N ALA A 50 18.65 -0.02 -22.59
CA ALA A 50 19.55 -0.75 -21.72
C ALA A 50 19.30 -2.26 -21.87
N ALA A 51 20.35 -3.07 -21.75
CA ALA A 51 20.26 -4.53 -21.91
C ALA A 51 19.37 -5.16 -20.84
N GLU A 52 19.44 -4.65 -19.60
CA GLU A 52 18.67 -5.13 -18.46
C GLU A 52 18.21 -3.94 -17.59
N PRO A 53 17.01 -4.02 -16.97
CA PRO A 53 16.59 -3.05 -15.97
C PRO A 53 17.42 -3.16 -14.70
N LEU A 54 17.43 -2.11 -13.88
CA LEU A 54 18.12 -2.15 -12.59
C LEU A 54 17.48 -3.21 -11.67
N PRO A 55 18.31 -4.00 -10.94
CA PRO A 55 17.79 -4.99 -10.01
C PRO A 55 17.15 -4.32 -8.80
N GLY A 56 16.18 -5.00 -8.19
CA GLY A 56 15.58 -4.58 -6.92
C GLY A 56 14.21 -3.93 -7.03
N PHE A 57 13.73 -3.60 -8.23
CA PHE A 57 12.36 -3.16 -8.40
C PHE A 57 11.38 -4.28 -8.03
N LYS A 58 10.52 -4.01 -7.06
CA LYS A 58 9.40 -4.88 -6.68
C LYS A 58 8.17 -4.00 -6.52
N GLU A 59 7.08 -4.43 -7.16
CA GLU A 59 5.80 -3.78 -6.94
C GLU A 59 5.39 -3.93 -5.47
N VAL A 60 5.20 -2.79 -4.82
CA VAL A 60 4.85 -2.77 -3.41
C VAL A 60 3.40 -3.23 -3.27
N LYS A 61 3.21 -4.37 -2.62
CA LYS A 61 1.88 -4.92 -2.35
C LYS A 61 1.38 -4.41 -1.01
N PRO A 62 0.09 -4.06 -0.90
CA PRO A 62 -0.51 -3.75 0.39
C PRO A 62 -0.36 -4.93 1.36
N GLN A 63 -0.01 -4.62 2.60
CA GLN A 63 0.11 -5.62 3.67
C GLN A 63 -1.10 -5.62 4.59
N VAL A 64 -1.78 -4.47 4.70
CA VAL A 64 -2.91 -4.25 5.59
C VAL A 64 -4.09 -3.77 4.78
N PHE A 65 -5.28 -4.30 5.06
CA PHE A 65 -6.52 -3.89 4.43
C PHE A 65 -7.56 -3.48 5.47
N ALA A 66 -8.27 -2.39 5.22
CA ALA A 66 -9.39 -1.94 6.06
C ALA A 66 -10.51 -1.39 5.18
N GLY A 67 -11.75 -1.51 5.64
CA GLY A 67 -12.89 -0.83 5.03
C GLY A 67 -12.98 0.60 5.56
N LEU A 68 -13.14 1.55 4.66
CA LEU A 68 -13.44 2.96 4.93
C LEU A 68 -14.88 3.24 4.48
N TYR A 69 -15.72 3.65 5.42
CA TYR A 69 -17.13 3.96 5.17
C TYR A 69 -17.42 5.38 5.61
N PRO A 70 -18.15 6.19 4.81
CA PRO A 70 -18.59 7.49 5.27
C PRO A 70 -19.66 7.33 6.36
N VAL A 71 -19.70 8.24 7.32
CA VAL A 71 -20.77 8.28 8.33
C VAL A 71 -22.12 8.57 7.67
N GLU A 72 -22.13 9.45 6.66
CA GLU A 72 -23.33 9.78 5.88
C GLU A 72 -23.30 9.14 4.49
N ALA A 73 -24.36 8.42 4.11
CA ALA A 73 -24.40 7.68 2.84
C ALA A 73 -24.34 8.57 1.58
N ASN A 74 -24.73 9.85 1.68
CA ASN A 74 -24.61 10.84 0.60
C ASN A 74 -23.16 11.27 0.31
N GLN A 75 -22.21 11.00 1.23
CA GLN A 75 -20.80 11.35 1.07
C GLN A 75 -20.00 10.27 0.32
N TYR A 76 -20.64 9.18 -0.12
CA TYR A 76 -19.96 8.10 -0.85
C TYR A 76 -19.21 8.60 -2.10
N ASP A 77 -19.85 9.47 -2.90
CA ASP A 77 -19.24 10.03 -4.11
C ASP A 77 -18.09 10.99 -3.77
N ALA A 78 -18.23 11.77 -2.69
CA ALA A 78 -17.19 12.67 -2.20
C ALA A 78 -15.97 11.88 -1.68
N LEU A 79 -16.20 10.77 -0.96
CA LEU A 79 -15.15 9.87 -0.51
C LEU A 79 -14.40 9.26 -1.70
N ARG A 80 -15.13 8.84 -2.74
CA ARG A 80 -14.51 8.33 -3.97
C ARG A 80 -13.60 9.37 -4.61
N GLU A 81 -14.08 10.59 -4.79
CA GLU A 81 -13.31 11.67 -5.40
C GLU A 81 -12.06 12.00 -4.57
N SER A 82 -12.19 11.99 -3.24
CA SER A 82 -11.09 12.24 -2.31
C SER A 82 -10.01 11.14 -2.38
N LEU A 83 -10.43 9.87 -2.44
CA LEU A 83 -9.52 8.74 -2.65
C LEU A 83 -8.81 8.80 -4.02
N GLU A 84 -9.52 9.20 -5.08
CA GLU A 84 -8.95 9.40 -6.42
C GLU A 84 -7.86 10.49 -6.39
N LYS A 85 -8.14 11.64 -5.75
CA LYS A 85 -7.17 12.73 -5.58
C LYS A 85 -5.96 12.30 -4.74
N LEU A 86 -6.18 11.53 -3.67
CA LEU A 86 -5.10 11.09 -2.81
C LEU A 86 -4.18 10.08 -3.51
N LYS A 87 -4.75 9.18 -4.31
CA LYS A 87 -4.02 8.19 -5.12
C LYS A 87 -3.12 8.80 -6.21
N LEU A 88 -3.37 10.05 -6.63
CA LEU A 88 -2.46 10.77 -7.53
C LEU A 88 -1.11 11.07 -6.87
N ASN A 89 -1.08 11.20 -5.54
CA ASN A 89 0.13 11.45 -4.78
C ASN A 89 0.68 10.16 -4.14
N ASP A 90 -0.18 9.18 -3.89
CA ASP A 90 0.16 7.93 -3.23
C ASP A 90 -0.03 6.72 -4.16
N ALA A 91 1.07 6.27 -4.75
CA ALA A 91 1.08 5.10 -5.63
C ALA A 91 0.84 3.76 -4.90
N ALA A 92 0.98 3.73 -3.57
CA ALA A 92 0.83 2.52 -2.77
C ALA A 92 -0.61 2.30 -2.28
N LEU A 93 -1.42 3.37 -2.21
CA LEU A 93 -2.83 3.28 -1.88
C LEU A 93 -3.60 2.52 -2.96
N GLN A 94 -4.23 1.42 -2.55
CA GLN A 94 -5.16 0.66 -3.37
C GLN A 94 -6.55 0.77 -2.75
N TYR A 95 -7.59 0.84 -3.58
CA TYR A 95 -8.96 0.81 -3.09
C TYR A 95 -9.89 0.12 -4.10
N GLU A 96 -10.89 -0.59 -3.59
CA GLU A 96 -11.97 -1.17 -4.37
C GLU A 96 -13.32 -0.84 -3.70
N PRO A 97 -14.41 -0.60 -4.46
CA PRO A 97 -15.74 -0.42 -3.88
C PRO A 97 -16.16 -1.67 -3.10
N GLU A 98 -16.70 -1.48 -1.90
CA GLU A 98 -17.19 -2.55 -1.04
C GLU A 98 -18.55 -2.17 -0.45
N VAL A 99 -19.45 -3.15 -0.35
CA VAL A 99 -20.75 -2.99 0.30
C VAL A 99 -20.78 -3.82 1.56
N SER A 100 -20.93 -3.14 2.70
CA SER A 100 -21.15 -3.75 4.00
C SER A 100 -22.65 -3.85 4.29
N GLN A 101 -23.08 -4.99 4.83
CA GLN A 101 -24.48 -5.15 5.28
C GLN A 101 -24.85 -4.18 6.41
N ALA A 102 -23.89 -3.78 7.24
CA ALA A 102 -24.13 -2.93 8.40
C ALA A 102 -23.81 -1.45 8.13
N LEU A 103 -22.77 -1.17 7.35
CA LEU A 103 -22.25 0.19 7.12
C LEU A 103 -22.62 0.76 5.75
N GLY A 104 -23.25 -0.03 4.88
CA GLY A 104 -23.63 0.41 3.54
C GLY A 104 -22.45 0.47 2.57
N PHE A 105 -22.45 1.49 1.71
CA PHE A 105 -21.46 1.66 0.65
C PHE A 105 -20.18 2.30 1.19
N GLY A 106 -19.03 1.70 0.88
CA GLY A 106 -17.73 2.25 1.21
C GLY A 106 -16.64 1.69 0.30
N PHE A 107 -15.40 1.75 0.78
CA PHE A 107 -14.24 1.30 0.04
C PHE A 107 -13.39 0.37 0.88
N ARG A 108 -12.98 -0.74 0.30
CA ARG A 108 -11.93 -1.58 0.84
C ARG A 108 -10.59 -1.00 0.40
N CYS A 109 -9.81 -0.50 1.35
CA CYS A 109 -8.52 0.13 1.09
C CYS A 109 -7.36 -0.76 1.53
N GLY A 110 -6.33 -0.84 0.69
CA GLY A 110 -5.07 -1.52 0.95
C GLY A 110 -3.95 -0.52 1.25
N PHE A 111 -3.20 -0.78 2.32
CA PHE A 111 -2.15 0.05 2.87
C PHE A 111 -0.83 -0.72 3.05
N LEU A 112 0.28 0.01 3.10
CA LEU A 112 1.61 -0.55 3.39
C LEU A 112 1.77 -1.05 4.83
N GLY A 113 0.99 -0.49 5.76
CA GLY A 113 1.05 -0.79 7.19
C GLY A 113 0.07 0.09 7.96
N LEU A 114 0.06 -0.05 9.29
CA LEU A 114 -0.86 0.67 10.17
C LEU A 114 -0.65 2.20 10.13
N LEU A 115 0.60 2.68 10.20
CA LEU A 115 0.87 4.11 10.11
C LEU A 115 0.45 4.71 8.77
N HIS A 116 0.62 3.97 7.67
CA HIS A 116 0.16 4.42 6.35
C HIS A 116 -1.37 4.56 6.32
N MET A 117 -2.09 3.64 6.93
CA MET A 117 -3.54 3.72 7.09
C MET A 117 -3.95 4.96 7.90
N GLU A 118 -3.31 5.20 9.05
CA GLU A 118 -3.58 6.38 9.90
C GLU A 118 -3.32 7.69 9.16
N ILE A 119 -2.22 7.79 8.40
CA ILE A 119 -1.93 8.98 7.59
C ILE A 119 -3.00 9.19 6.53
N VAL A 120 -3.42 8.14 5.82
CA VAL A 120 -4.46 8.27 4.78
C VAL A 120 -5.79 8.68 5.40
N GLN A 121 -6.18 8.07 6.52
CA GLN A 121 -7.40 8.43 7.24
C GLN A 121 -7.37 9.90 7.68
N GLU A 122 -6.31 10.33 8.36
CA GLU A 122 -6.19 11.70 8.87
C GLU A 122 -6.19 12.74 7.73
N ARG A 123 -5.58 12.41 6.59
CA ARG A 123 -5.62 13.27 5.41
C ARG A 123 -7.03 13.37 4.83
N LEU A 124 -7.79 12.28 4.79
CA LEU A 124 -9.19 12.32 4.33
C LEU A 124 -10.05 13.17 5.27
N GLU A 125 -9.88 13.02 6.58
CA GLU A 125 -10.61 13.81 7.59
C GLU A 125 -10.23 15.30 7.52
N ARG A 126 -8.94 15.64 7.44
CA ARG A 126 -8.47 17.04 7.49
C ARG A 126 -8.48 17.78 6.16
N GLU A 127 -8.05 17.14 5.07
CA GLU A 127 -7.90 17.81 3.77
C GLU A 127 -9.21 17.82 2.97
N PHE A 128 -10.10 16.85 3.24
CA PHE A 128 -11.34 16.66 2.48
C PHE A 128 -12.61 16.75 3.34
N ASP A 129 -12.50 17.02 4.64
CA ASP A 129 -13.63 17.20 5.58
C ASP A 129 -14.59 15.99 5.58
N MET A 130 -14.00 14.78 5.58
CA MET A 130 -14.74 13.52 5.53
C MET A 130 -14.81 12.85 6.89
N ASP A 131 -16.01 12.58 7.38
CA ASP A 131 -16.24 11.78 8.58
C ASP A 131 -16.27 10.29 8.22
N LEU A 132 -15.32 9.52 8.74
CA LEU A 132 -15.08 8.13 8.32
C LEU A 132 -15.20 7.14 9.48
N ILE A 133 -15.79 5.98 9.17
CA ILE A 133 -15.78 4.78 10.00
C ILE A 133 -14.81 3.79 9.39
N THR A 134 -13.77 3.43 10.14
CA THR A 134 -12.76 2.45 9.73
C THR A 134 -13.02 1.09 10.37
N THR A 135 -13.02 0.02 9.60
CA THR A 135 -13.09 -1.34 10.16
C THR A 135 -11.75 -1.75 10.75
N ALA A 136 -11.76 -2.80 11.59
CA ALA A 136 -10.52 -3.42 12.04
C ALA A 136 -9.64 -3.83 10.83
N PRO A 137 -8.33 -3.53 10.86
CA PRO A 137 -7.42 -3.91 9.80
C PRO A 137 -7.26 -5.43 9.74
N THR A 138 -7.21 -5.98 8.54
CA THR A 138 -6.93 -7.40 8.30
C THR A 138 -5.74 -7.57 7.38
N VAL A 139 -5.18 -8.78 7.39
CA VAL A 139 -4.06 -9.19 6.53
C VAL A 139 -4.55 -10.16 5.46
N VAL A 140 -3.73 -10.38 4.43
CA VAL A 140 -4.02 -11.39 3.40
C VAL A 140 -3.65 -12.78 3.91
N TYR A 141 -4.62 -13.68 3.95
CA TYR A 141 -4.41 -15.08 4.28
C TYR A 141 -4.20 -15.90 3.02
N GLN A 142 -3.38 -16.95 3.13
CA GLN A 142 -3.23 -17.94 2.06
C GLN A 142 -4.02 -19.20 2.46
N VAL A 143 -5.08 -19.50 1.72
CA VAL A 143 -5.95 -20.66 1.98
C VAL A 143 -5.65 -21.75 0.95
N VAL A 144 -5.26 -22.92 1.43
CA VAL A 144 -5.09 -24.14 0.63
C VAL A 144 -6.39 -24.92 0.71
N GLN A 145 -7.02 -25.13 -0.44
CA GLN A 145 -8.27 -25.87 -0.56
C GLN A 145 -8.02 -27.38 -0.59
N SER A 146 -9.08 -28.15 -0.35
CA SER A 146 -9.06 -29.62 -0.36
C SER A 146 -8.68 -30.22 -1.72
N ASP A 147 -8.85 -29.47 -2.81
CA ASP A 147 -8.43 -29.83 -4.16
C ASP A 147 -6.94 -29.52 -4.45
N GLY A 148 -6.22 -28.95 -3.46
CA GLY A 148 -4.83 -28.54 -3.58
C GLY A 148 -4.61 -27.16 -4.19
N SER A 149 -5.66 -26.47 -4.65
CA SER A 149 -5.56 -25.09 -5.12
C SER A 149 -5.30 -24.13 -3.96
N THR A 150 -4.65 -23.00 -4.25
CA THR A 150 -4.34 -21.98 -3.25
C THR A 150 -4.95 -20.65 -3.65
N ILE A 151 -5.70 -20.04 -2.73
CA ILE A 151 -6.30 -18.73 -2.93
C ILE A 151 -5.75 -17.72 -1.91
N MET A 152 -5.67 -16.46 -2.30
CA MET A 152 -5.32 -15.35 -1.43
C MET A 152 -6.60 -14.67 -0.99
N VAL A 153 -6.85 -14.62 0.31
CA VAL A 153 -8.07 -14.08 0.90
C VAL A 153 -7.73 -12.79 1.65
N GLU A 154 -8.13 -11.66 1.08
CA GLU A 154 -7.97 -10.32 1.66
C GLU A 154 -9.19 -9.87 2.48
N ASN A 155 -10.34 -10.49 2.24
CA ASN A 155 -11.62 -10.18 2.86
C ASN A 155 -12.18 -11.44 3.54
N PRO A 156 -12.46 -11.41 4.85
CA PRO A 156 -13.07 -12.54 5.56
C PRO A 156 -14.38 -13.05 4.94
N ALA A 157 -15.17 -12.19 4.29
CA ALA A 157 -16.40 -12.59 3.61
C ALA A 157 -16.17 -13.46 2.37
N LYS A 158 -14.97 -13.38 1.75
CA LYS A 158 -14.55 -14.20 0.61
C LYS A 158 -13.93 -15.54 1.06
N MET A 159 -13.96 -15.87 2.35
CA MET A 159 -13.40 -17.12 2.86
C MET A 159 -14.20 -18.33 2.36
N PRO A 160 -13.55 -19.40 1.85
CA PRO A 160 -14.25 -20.60 1.42
C PRO A 160 -15.02 -21.28 2.55
N GLU A 161 -15.99 -22.11 2.18
CA GLU A 161 -16.69 -22.95 3.16
C GLU A 161 -15.72 -23.87 3.91
N PRO A 162 -15.90 -24.07 5.23
CA PRO A 162 -14.98 -24.87 6.06
C PRO A 162 -14.65 -26.26 5.52
N GLY A 163 -15.61 -26.93 4.85
CA GLY A 163 -15.40 -28.26 4.26
C GLY A 163 -14.45 -28.28 3.05
N ARG A 164 -14.20 -27.13 2.41
CA ARG A 164 -13.25 -26.99 1.29
C ARG A 164 -11.87 -26.53 1.74
N ILE A 165 -11.67 -26.21 3.02
CA ILE A 165 -10.41 -25.69 3.54
C ILE A 165 -9.56 -26.88 4.02
N ALA A 166 -8.40 -27.08 3.41
CA ALA A 166 -7.41 -28.04 3.91
C ALA A 166 -6.48 -27.39 4.95
N LYS A 167 -5.96 -26.20 4.65
CA LYS A 167 -5.04 -25.46 5.54
C LYS A 167 -5.20 -23.95 5.33
N VAL A 168 -5.09 -23.20 6.42
CA VAL A 168 -4.98 -21.72 6.39
C VAL A 168 -3.57 -21.34 6.82
N ARG A 169 -2.91 -20.50 6.04
CA ARG A 169 -1.59 -19.94 6.34
C ARG A 169 -1.75 -18.45 6.59
N GLU A 170 -1.26 -18.00 7.74
CA GLU A 170 -1.19 -16.60 8.11
C GLU A 170 0.18 -16.00 7.77
N PRO A 171 0.27 -14.70 7.45
CA PRO A 171 1.54 -14.04 7.24
C PRO A 171 2.30 -13.89 8.56
N ILE A 172 3.55 -14.34 8.59
CA ILE A 172 4.46 -14.18 9.74
C ILE A 172 5.52 -13.15 9.37
N VAL A 173 5.83 -12.26 10.31
CA VAL A 173 6.86 -11.23 10.17
C VAL A 173 7.96 -11.44 11.18
N THR A 174 9.20 -11.22 10.76
CA THR A 174 10.35 -11.13 11.66
C THR A 174 10.44 -9.70 12.17
N VAL A 175 10.35 -9.52 13.49
CA VAL A 175 10.44 -8.21 14.13
C VAL A 175 11.77 -8.09 14.85
N ASN A 176 12.56 -7.07 14.51
CA ASN A 176 13.79 -6.72 15.24
C ASN A 176 13.47 -5.59 16.22
N LEU A 177 13.66 -5.84 17.51
CA LEU A 177 13.35 -4.88 18.56
C LEU A 177 14.64 -4.38 19.22
N TYR A 178 14.79 -3.06 19.30
CA TYR A 178 15.90 -2.41 20.00
C TYR A 178 15.33 -1.69 21.22
N MET A 179 15.82 -2.04 22.41
CA MET A 179 15.32 -1.48 23.65
C MET A 179 16.40 -1.51 24.75
N PRO A 180 16.28 -0.66 25.79
CA PRO A 180 17.10 -0.77 27.00
C PRO A 180 16.89 -2.11 27.73
N GLN A 181 17.91 -2.57 28.45
CA GLN A 181 17.93 -3.87 29.13
C GLN A 181 16.77 -4.04 30.14
N ASP A 182 16.36 -2.95 30.79
CA ASP A 182 15.30 -2.95 31.81
C ASP A 182 13.92 -3.36 31.26
N TYR A 183 13.69 -3.22 29.94
CA TYR A 183 12.39 -3.51 29.32
C TYR A 183 12.30 -4.89 28.66
N VAL A 184 13.42 -5.63 28.56
CA VAL A 184 13.49 -6.89 27.80
C VAL A 184 12.46 -7.90 28.30
N GLY A 185 12.34 -8.09 29.61
CA GLY A 185 11.39 -9.06 30.19
C GLY A 185 9.94 -8.74 29.84
N SER A 186 9.52 -7.48 30.05
CA SER A 186 8.16 -7.04 29.76
C SER A 186 7.81 -7.14 28.28
N VAL A 187 8.76 -6.83 27.40
CA VAL A 187 8.52 -6.90 25.95
C VAL A 187 8.46 -8.34 25.45
N ILE A 188 9.29 -9.25 25.96
CA ILE A 188 9.18 -10.69 25.61
C ILE A 188 7.82 -11.23 26.03
N THR A 189 7.35 -10.95 27.25
CA THR A 189 6.01 -11.38 27.70
C THR A 189 4.91 -10.83 26.80
N LEU A 190 5.02 -9.58 26.34
CA LEU A 190 4.08 -9.00 25.39
C LEU A 190 4.12 -9.72 24.03
N CYS A 191 5.31 -10.05 23.52
CA CYS A 191 5.47 -10.80 22.27
C CYS A 191 4.84 -12.20 22.37
N GLU A 192 5.05 -12.93 23.46
CA GLU A 192 4.45 -14.25 23.69
C GLU A 192 2.92 -14.18 23.75
N GLN A 193 2.35 -13.17 24.42
CA GLN A 193 0.90 -12.91 24.43
C GLN A 193 0.32 -12.66 23.03
N LYS A 194 1.15 -12.17 22.09
CA LYS A 194 0.79 -11.95 20.69
C LYS A 194 1.15 -13.13 19.78
N ARG A 195 1.41 -14.32 20.34
CA ARG A 195 1.82 -15.55 19.62
C ARG A 195 3.18 -15.44 18.94
N GLY A 196 4.03 -14.52 19.38
CA GLY A 196 5.40 -14.38 18.89
C GLY A 196 6.28 -15.53 19.36
N SER A 197 7.21 -15.96 18.51
CA SER A 197 8.26 -16.92 18.86
C SER A 197 9.61 -16.22 18.73
N GLN A 198 10.41 -16.26 19.80
CA GLN A 198 11.74 -15.68 19.80
C GLN A 198 12.64 -16.46 18.84
N ILE A 199 13.27 -15.75 17.91
CA ILE A 199 14.27 -16.28 17.00
C ILE A 199 15.61 -15.60 17.35
N ASN A 200 16.51 -16.37 17.99
CA ASN A 200 17.79 -15.97 18.59
C ASN A 200 17.75 -15.53 20.06
#